data_AF-D8LS25-F1
#
_entry.id   AF-D8LS25-F1
#
_cell.length_a   1.000
_cell.length_b   1.000
_cell.length_c   1.000
_cell.angle_alpha   90.00
_cell.angle_beta   90.00
_cell.angle_gamma   90.00
#
_symmetry.space_group_name_H-M   'P 1'
#
loop_
_entity.id
_entity.type
_entity.pdbx_description
1 polymer ?
#
loop_
_entity_poly.entity_id
_entity_poly.type
_entity_poly.pdbx_seq_one_letter_code
_entity_poly.pdbx_strand_id
1 'polypeptide(L)'
;MPTASEWTSPILALADAEYMEFGGKFRGSLDAVAWPRRLKTIEFNGCVAINQANELVQWPTSLQKLFLGDRFNQPIERASWPDSLRELGFQWDFNQPIAEVSWSDSLEKLSFGRDFNQLIKDICWPASLRELTVGEKIKETTAGAPWPAGFKGIHHAFI
;
A
#
# COMPACT_ATOMS: atom_id res chain seq x y z
N MET A 1 -4.94 -13.15 17.41
CA MET A 1 -3.78 -12.60 16.69
C MET A 1 -3.17 -11.51 17.56
N PRO A 2 -1.85 -11.46 17.76
CA PRO A 2 -1.24 -10.49 18.67
C PRO A 2 -1.32 -9.08 18.08
N THR A 3 -1.71 -8.11 18.90
CA THR A 3 -1.84 -6.70 18.51
C THR A 3 -0.54 -5.95 18.78
N ALA A 4 -0.28 -4.90 18.00
CA ALA A 4 0.94 -4.09 18.02
C ALA A 4 1.34 -3.45 19.37
N SER A 5 0.53 -3.57 20.43
CA SER A 5 0.76 -2.91 21.72
C SER A 5 1.67 -3.68 22.69
N GLU A 6 2.01 -4.94 22.43
CA GLU A 6 2.84 -5.78 23.31
C GLU A 6 4.33 -5.83 22.91
N TRP A 7 4.78 -4.87 22.10
CA TRP A 7 6.08 -4.90 21.41
C TRP A 7 7.21 -4.35 22.29
N THR A 8 7.49 -5.01 23.41
CA THR A 8 8.70 -4.72 24.21
C THR A 8 9.71 -5.87 24.24
N SER A 9 9.40 -7.07 23.72
CA SER A 9 10.40 -8.07 23.25
C SER A 9 9.78 -9.32 22.58
N PRO A 10 9.54 -9.35 21.25
CA PRO A 10 8.94 -10.52 20.58
C PRO A 10 9.72 -11.12 19.39
N ILE A 11 11.02 -10.84 19.20
CA ILE A 11 11.76 -11.17 17.96
C ILE A 11 11.76 -12.69 17.62
N LEU A 12 11.72 -13.58 18.62
CA LEU A 12 11.67 -15.04 18.39
C LEU A 12 10.26 -15.58 18.09
N ALA A 13 9.19 -14.94 18.57
CA ALA A 13 7.83 -15.48 18.48
C ALA A 13 7.16 -15.22 17.11
N LEU A 14 7.73 -14.32 16.30
CA LEU A 14 7.14 -13.88 15.03
C LEU A 14 7.98 -14.27 13.82
N ALA A 15 9.08 -15.03 13.97
CA ALA A 15 10.00 -15.34 12.87
C ALA A 15 9.31 -16.01 11.66
N ASP A 16 8.25 -16.78 11.91
CA ASP A 16 7.45 -17.48 10.90
C ASP A 16 6.11 -16.78 10.56
N ALA A 17 5.87 -15.57 11.07
CA ALA A 17 4.62 -14.88 10.81
C ALA A 17 4.45 -14.56 9.32
N GLU A 18 3.30 -14.95 8.76
CA GLU A 18 2.92 -14.63 7.37
C GLU A 18 1.99 -13.41 7.27
N TYR A 19 1.43 -12.97 8.40
CA TYR A 19 0.49 -11.86 8.50
C TYR A 19 0.81 -11.00 9.72
N MET A 20 0.77 -9.68 9.54
CA MET A 20 0.92 -8.71 10.61
C MET A 20 -0.11 -7.58 10.47
N GLU A 21 -0.75 -7.25 11.58
CA GLU A 21 -1.69 -6.15 11.68
C GLU A 21 -1.23 -5.12 12.71
N PHE A 22 -1.31 -3.86 12.33
CA PHE A 22 -1.00 -2.71 13.16
C PHE A 22 -2.26 -1.85 13.32
N GLY A 23 -2.86 -1.94 14.51
CA GLY A 23 -4.05 -1.15 14.85
C GLY A 23 -3.75 0.33 15.11
N GLY A 24 -4.81 1.13 15.28
CA GLY A 24 -4.79 2.59 15.47
C GLY A 24 -3.98 3.18 16.64
N LYS A 25 -3.39 2.34 17.50
CA LYS A 25 -2.49 2.77 18.59
C LYS A 25 -1.01 2.63 18.26
N PHE A 26 -0.65 2.06 17.11
CA PHE A 26 0.74 2.03 16.68
C PHE A 26 1.25 3.48 16.57
N ARG A 27 2.40 3.75 17.21
CA ARG A 27 3.10 5.05 17.20
C ARG A 27 4.59 4.88 16.91
N GLY A 28 5.00 3.66 16.54
CA GLY A 28 6.40 3.32 16.30
C GLY A 28 6.86 3.80 14.92
N SER A 29 8.18 3.91 14.75
CA SER A 29 8.78 4.05 13.43
C SER A 29 8.85 2.68 12.74
N LEU A 30 8.74 2.68 11.41
CA LEU A 30 9.05 1.52 10.58
C LEU A 30 10.53 1.48 10.15
N ASP A 31 11.32 2.47 10.56
CA ASP A 31 12.76 2.52 10.29
C ASP A 31 13.45 1.33 10.98
N ALA A 32 14.22 0.57 10.19
CA ALA A 32 14.99 -0.59 10.66
C ALA A 32 14.17 -1.70 11.35
N VAL A 33 12.88 -1.84 11.04
CA VAL A 33 12.08 -2.99 11.49
C VAL A 33 12.64 -4.29 10.88
N ALA A 34 13.01 -5.24 11.75
CA ALA A 34 13.36 -6.58 11.33
C ALA A 34 12.09 -7.40 11.06
N TRP A 35 11.64 -7.39 9.81
CA TRP A 35 10.45 -8.13 9.40
C TRP A 35 10.65 -9.65 9.43
N PRO A 36 9.61 -10.43 9.79
CA PRO A 36 9.59 -11.87 9.59
C PRO A 36 9.87 -12.26 8.13
N ARG A 37 10.70 -13.29 7.93
CA ARG A 37 11.15 -13.71 6.57
C ARG A 37 10.03 -14.27 5.71
N ARG A 38 8.94 -14.71 6.33
CA ARG A 38 7.77 -15.31 5.67
C ARG A 38 6.59 -14.35 5.58
N LEU A 39 6.77 -13.08 5.96
CA LEU A 39 5.68 -12.12 6.00
C LEU A 39 5.14 -11.89 4.58
N LYS A 40 3.86 -12.21 4.37
CA LYS A 40 3.16 -12.05 3.10
C LYS A 40 2.20 -10.86 3.12
N THR A 41 1.63 -10.55 4.28
CA THR A 41 0.62 -9.50 4.41
C THR A 41 0.93 -8.58 5.57
N ILE A 42 0.87 -7.27 5.31
CA ILE A 42 0.88 -6.23 6.33
C ILE A 42 -0.38 -5.37 6.18
N GLU A 43 -1.10 -5.18 7.27
CA GLU A 43 -2.26 -4.31 7.35
C GLU A 43 -2.09 -3.27 8.46
N PHE A 44 -2.42 -2.02 8.16
CA PHE A 44 -2.30 -0.91 9.09
C PHE A 44 -3.67 -0.30 9.44
N ASN A 45 -4.59 -1.15 9.93
CA ASN A 45 -5.99 -0.79 10.18
C ASN A 45 -6.16 0.32 11.22
N GLY A 46 -6.79 1.43 10.83
CA GLY A 46 -7.01 2.59 11.70
C GLY A 46 -5.71 3.27 12.15
N CYS A 47 -4.56 2.89 11.61
CA CYS A 47 -3.26 3.42 12.00
C CYS A 47 -3.09 4.86 11.51
N VAL A 48 -2.90 5.78 12.46
CA VAL A 48 -2.65 7.20 12.19
C VAL A 48 -1.14 7.51 12.10
N ALA A 49 -0.28 6.59 12.56
CA ALA A 49 1.13 6.88 12.75
C ALA A 49 2.03 6.62 11.54
N ILE A 50 1.56 5.93 10.50
CA ILE A 50 2.34 5.81 9.26
C ILE A 50 2.05 7.05 8.42
N ASN A 51 2.34 8.20 9.00
CA ASN A 51 2.36 9.44 8.26
C ASN A 51 3.74 9.63 7.60
N GLN A 52 4.49 8.54 7.37
CA GLN A 52 5.77 8.51 6.65
C GLN A 52 5.93 7.13 5.99
N ALA A 53 5.65 7.02 4.69
CA ALA A 53 6.30 6.00 3.86
C ALA A 53 7.36 6.74 3.05
N ASN A 54 8.51 6.94 3.69
CA ASN A 54 9.67 7.56 3.06
C ASN A 54 10.54 6.48 2.39
N GLU A 55 11.63 6.90 1.74
CA GLU A 55 12.65 6.05 1.11
C GLU A 55 13.26 4.98 2.03
N LEU A 56 13.01 5.04 3.34
CA LEU A 56 13.73 4.27 4.35
C LEU A 56 12.98 3.01 4.80
N VAL A 57 11.70 2.85 4.43
CA VAL A 57 10.97 1.63 4.80
C VAL A 57 11.41 0.46 3.93
N GLN A 58 12.25 -0.40 4.51
CA GLN A 58 12.69 -1.64 3.90
C GLN A 58 11.63 -2.73 4.13
N TRP A 59 10.71 -2.89 3.17
CA TRP A 59 9.70 -3.96 3.23
C TRP A 59 10.32 -5.35 3.08
N PRO A 60 9.73 -6.40 3.67
CA PRO A 60 10.24 -7.76 3.49
C PRO A 60 10.08 -8.20 2.03
N THR A 61 11.10 -8.89 1.50
CA THR A 61 11.13 -9.37 0.10
C THR A 61 10.08 -10.44 -0.21
N SER A 62 9.40 -10.97 0.80
CA SER A 62 8.28 -11.91 0.67
C SER A 62 6.91 -11.25 0.67
N LEU A 63 6.84 -9.92 0.90
CA LEU A 63 5.58 -9.21 1.08
C LEU A 63 4.78 -9.21 -0.22
N GLN A 64 3.57 -9.74 -0.16
CA GLN A 64 2.65 -9.84 -1.29
C GLN A 64 1.52 -8.83 -1.19
N LYS A 65 1.12 -8.46 0.03
CA LYS A 65 -0.01 -7.56 0.29
C LYS A 65 0.37 -6.49 1.30
N LEU A 66 0.09 -5.24 0.97
CA LEU A 66 0.33 -4.09 1.84
C LEU A 66 -0.89 -3.18 1.82
N PHE A 67 -1.48 -2.97 2.99
CA PHE A 67 -2.60 -2.04 3.17
C PHE A 67 -2.20 -0.93 4.13
N LEU A 68 -1.98 0.26 3.58
CA LEU A 68 -1.62 1.46 4.32
C LEU A 68 -2.84 2.04 5.02
N GLY A 69 -2.65 2.56 6.23
CA GLY A 69 -3.74 2.91 7.12
C GLY A 69 -4.62 4.07 6.66
N ASP A 70 -5.76 4.22 7.33
CA ASP A 70 -6.86 5.14 6.98
C ASP A 70 -6.39 6.57 6.72
N ARG A 71 -5.45 7.05 7.54
CA ARG A 71 -4.93 8.43 7.48
C ARG A 71 -3.60 8.57 6.73
N PHE A 72 -3.17 7.54 6.02
CA PHE A 72 -1.98 7.61 5.18
C PHE A 72 -2.23 8.57 4.02
N ASN A 73 -1.54 9.71 4.00
CA ASN A 73 -1.65 10.70 2.92
C ASN A 73 -0.29 11.37 2.62
N GLN A 74 0.78 10.57 2.62
CA GLN A 74 2.13 11.08 2.32
C GLN A 74 2.53 10.80 0.87
N PRO A 75 3.40 11.64 0.28
CA PRO A 75 3.96 11.36 -1.04
C PRO A 75 4.64 10.00 -1.08
N ILE A 76 4.45 9.28 -2.19
CA ILE A 76 4.98 7.93 -2.40
C ILE A 76 5.86 7.83 -3.66
N GLU A 77 6.19 8.96 -4.29
CA GLU A 77 7.10 9.06 -5.45
C GLU A 77 8.45 8.36 -5.22
N ARG A 78 8.86 8.30 -3.96
CA ARG A 78 10.13 7.77 -3.47
C ARG A 78 10.01 6.45 -2.73
N ALA A 79 8.82 5.87 -2.69
CA ALA A 79 8.60 4.60 -2.02
C ALA A 79 9.28 3.46 -2.80
N SER A 80 10.04 2.63 -2.10
CA SER A 80 10.61 1.39 -2.66
C SER A 80 9.69 0.23 -2.32
N TRP A 81 8.90 -0.24 -3.30
CA TRP A 81 8.01 -1.39 -3.10
C TRP A 81 8.77 -2.72 -3.28
N PRO A 82 8.41 -3.78 -2.55
CA PRO A 82 9.03 -5.08 -2.75
C PRO A 82 8.64 -5.69 -4.09
N ASP A 83 9.57 -6.38 -4.75
CA ASP A 83 9.37 -7.02 -6.06
C ASP A 83 8.27 -8.10 -6.04
N SER A 84 7.96 -8.65 -4.86
CA SER A 84 6.90 -9.64 -4.65
C SER A 84 5.51 -9.05 -4.46
N LEU A 85 5.37 -7.71 -4.38
CA LEU A 85 4.11 -7.06 -4.05
C LEU A 85 3.08 -7.30 -5.15
N ARG A 86 1.94 -7.90 -4.79
CA ARG A 86 0.81 -8.21 -5.67
C ARG A 86 -0.38 -7.28 -5.46
N GLU A 87 -0.57 -6.83 -4.22
CA GLU A 87 -1.72 -6.02 -3.82
C GLU A 87 -1.29 -4.87 -2.92
N LEU A 88 -1.66 -3.65 -3.32
CA LEU A 88 -1.40 -2.42 -2.57
C LEU A 88 -2.72 -1.67 -2.37
N GLY A 89 -3.04 -1.36 -1.13
CA GLY A 89 -4.23 -0.60 -0.78
C GLY A 89 -3.92 0.66 0.02
N PHE A 90 -4.52 1.75 -0.40
CA PHE A 90 -4.65 3.00 0.35
C PHE A 90 -6.10 3.12 0.81
N GLN A 91 -6.32 3.38 2.10
CA GLN A 91 -7.66 3.26 2.68
C GLN A 91 -8.56 4.50 2.49
N TRP A 92 -8.49 5.54 3.33
CA TRP A 92 -9.47 6.65 3.27
C TRP A 92 -8.86 7.92 2.70
N ASP A 93 -7.80 8.42 3.32
CA ASP A 93 -7.35 9.82 3.17
C ASP A 93 -6.29 10.04 2.07
N PHE A 94 -5.79 8.98 1.43
CA PHE A 94 -4.71 9.11 0.45
C PHE A 94 -5.15 9.92 -0.78
N ASN A 95 -4.48 11.04 -1.01
CA ASN A 95 -4.78 11.97 -2.09
C ASN A 95 -3.51 12.68 -2.59
N GLN A 96 -2.42 11.92 -2.77
CA GLN A 96 -1.15 12.45 -3.28
C GLN A 96 -0.97 12.13 -4.78
N PRO A 97 -0.25 12.98 -5.53
CA PRO A 97 0.07 12.72 -6.93
C PRO A 97 0.81 11.39 -7.10
N ILE A 98 0.54 10.71 -8.23
CA ILE A 98 1.08 9.36 -8.51
C ILE A 98 1.80 9.25 -9.86
N ALA A 99 2.00 10.36 -10.58
CA ALA A 99 2.61 10.34 -11.91
C ALA A 99 4.07 9.83 -11.88
N GLU A 100 4.81 10.20 -10.83
CA GLU A 100 6.23 9.85 -10.66
C GLU A 100 6.45 8.60 -9.78
N VAL A 101 5.40 7.81 -9.52
CA VAL A 101 5.52 6.62 -8.67
C VAL A 101 6.07 5.45 -9.48
N SER A 102 7.18 4.90 -9.01
CA SER A 102 7.71 3.63 -9.51
C SER A 102 6.99 2.48 -8.82
N TRP A 103 6.09 1.79 -9.51
CA TRP A 103 5.36 0.65 -8.96
C TRP A 103 6.17 -0.65 -9.03
N SER A 104 5.82 -1.64 -8.20
CA SER A 104 6.39 -2.99 -8.31
C SER A 104 5.94 -3.67 -9.61
N ASP A 105 6.86 -4.32 -10.32
CA ASP A 105 6.60 -5.05 -11.56
C ASP A 105 5.65 -6.25 -11.39
N SER A 106 5.43 -6.69 -10.15
CA SER A 106 4.49 -7.76 -9.80
C SER A 106 3.10 -7.25 -9.38
N LEU A 107 2.89 -5.94 -9.28
CA LEU A 107 1.66 -5.38 -8.72
C LEU A 107 0.46 -5.69 -9.62
N GLU A 108 -0.51 -6.42 -9.11
CA GLU A 108 -1.70 -6.87 -9.85
C GLU A 108 -2.94 -6.08 -9.47
N LYS A 109 -3.04 -5.67 -8.20
CA LYS A 109 -4.19 -4.95 -7.65
C LYS A 109 -3.74 -3.70 -6.92
N LEU A 110 -4.35 -2.58 -7.28
CA LEU A 110 -4.12 -1.30 -6.62
C LEU A 110 -5.46 -0.71 -6.20
N SER A 111 -5.60 -0.36 -4.93
CA SER A 111 -6.78 0.33 -4.43
C SER A 111 -6.38 1.70 -3.91
N PHE A 112 -6.92 2.76 -4.51
CA PHE A 112 -6.85 4.09 -3.95
C PHE A 112 -8.00 4.34 -2.99
N GLY A 113 -7.75 5.25 -2.04
CA GLY A 113 -8.71 5.55 -1.01
C GLY A 113 -9.87 6.42 -1.47
N ARG A 114 -10.87 6.56 -0.61
CA ARG A 114 -12.09 7.33 -0.86
C ARG A 114 -11.81 8.77 -1.31
N ASP A 115 -10.80 9.41 -0.72
CA ASP A 115 -10.47 10.81 -0.98
C ASP A 115 -9.50 11.03 -2.14
N PHE A 116 -9.08 9.96 -2.82
CA PHE A 116 -8.20 10.09 -3.98
C PHE A 116 -8.91 10.84 -5.11
N ASN A 117 -8.39 12.04 -5.39
CA ASN A 117 -8.92 12.97 -6.40
C ASN A 117 -7.76 13.57 -7.21
N GLN A 118 -6.80 12.72 -7.60
CA GLN A 118 -5.67 13.11 -8.44
C GLN A 118 -5.86 12.63 -9.87
N LEU A 119 -5.15 13.28 -10.77
CA LEU A 119 -5.19 12.99 -12.20
C LEU A 119 -4.56 11.61 -12.48
N ILE A 120 -5.29 10.72 -13.17
CA ILE A 120 -4.77 9.44 -13.68
C ILE A 120 -4.29 9.65 -15.13
N LYS A 121 -3.19 10.37 -15.29
CA LYS A 121 -2.60 10.70 -16.59
C LYS A 121 -1.09 10.52 -16.54
N ASP A 122 -0.51 10.04 -17.64
CA ASP A 122 0.93 9.87 -17.80
C ASP A 122 1.57 8.97 -16.71
N ILE A 123 0.82 7.99 -16.21
CA ILE A 123 1.30 7.04 -15.21
C ILE A 123 1.93 5.83 -15.90
N CYS A 124 3.15 5.50 -15.50
CA CYS A 124 3.84 4.27 -15.87
C CYS A 124 3.30 3.09 -15.04
N TRP A 125 2.20 2.49 -15.48
CA TRP A 125 1.62 1.33 -14.82
C TRP A 125 2.49 0.07 -15.01
N PRO A 126 2.60 -0.81 -13.99
CA PRO A 126 3.30 -2.07 -14.14
C PRO A 126 2.51 -2.99 -15.08
N ALA A 127 3.21 -3.75 -15.93
CA ALA A 127 2.57 -4.61 -16.94
C ALA A 127 1.67 -5.71 -16.33
N SER A 128 1.90 -6.03 -15.06
CA SER A 128 1.12 -6.97 -14.26
C SER A 128 -0.22 -6.41 -13.79
N LEU A 129 -0.45 -5.08 -13.78
CA LEU A 129 -1.67 -4.51 -13.20
C LEU A 129 -2.90 -5.06 -13.91
N ARG A 130 -3.87 -5.51 -13.11
CA ARG A 130 -5.14 -6.10 -13.57
C ARG A 130 -6.32 -5.31 -13.09
N GLU A 131 -6.30 -4.85 -11.84
CA GLU A 131 -7.46 -4.24 -11.20
C GLU A 131 -7.04 -2.94 -10.52
N LEU A 132 -7.81 -1.89 -10.75
CA LEU A 132 -7.69 -0.62 -10.06
C LEU A 132 -9.00 -0.33 -9.33
N THR A 133 -8.94 -0.12 -8.02
CA THR A 133 -10.08 0.40 -7.26
C THR A 133 -9.87 1.88 -6.97
N VAL A 134 -10.89 2.69 -7.22
CA VAL A 134 -10.84 4.15 -6.99
C VAL A 134 -12.03 4.61 -6.16
N GLY A 135 -11.86 5.74 -5.46
CA GLY A 135 -12.93 6.39 -4.72
C GLY A 135 -13.98 7.05 -5.62
N GLU A 136 -15.11 7.44 -5.02
CA GLU A 136 -16.26 8.06 -5.69
C GLU A 136 -15.98 9.45 -6.28
N LYS A 137 -14.85 10.07 -5.90
CA LYS A 137 -14.51 11.45 -6.29
C LYS A 137 -13.80 11.57 -7.64
N ILE A 138 -13.40 10.49 -8.30
CA ILE A 138 -12.78 10.58 -9.63
C ILE A 138 -13.84 11.03 -10.64
N LYS A 139 -13.85 12.33 -10.93
CA LYS A 139 -14.90 12.94 -11.75
C LYS A 139 -14.69 12.80 -13.26
N GLU A 140 -13.48 12.54 -13.78
CA GLU A 140 -13.32 12.67 -15.24
C GLU A 140 -12.07 12.04 -15.89
N THR A 141 -11.23 11.28 -15.18
CA THR A 141 -9.81 11.18 -15.60
C THR A 141 -9.29 9.81 -16.04
N THR A 142 -10.15 8.81 -16.27
CA THR A 142 -9.67 7.49 -16.72
C THR A 142 -9.71 7.34 -18.25
N ALA A 143 -10.40 8.26 -18.94
CA ALA A 143 -10.48 8.28 -20.39
C ALA A 143 -9.10 8.60 -21.00
N GLY A 144 -8.52 7.63 -21.72
CA GLY A 144 -7.22 7.79 -22.37
C GLY A 144 -6.00 7.48 -21.47
N ALA A 145 -6.20 6.96 -20.27
CA ALA A 145 -5.09 6.49 -19.44
C ALA A 145 -4.37 5.29 -20.13
N PRO A 146 -3.02 5.22 -20.06
CA PRO A 146 -2.23 4.19 -20.74
C PRO A 146 -2.29 2.85 -19.97
N TRP A 147 -3.43 2.18 -19.98
CA TRP A 147 -3.62 0.91 -19.27
C TRP A 147 -2.72 -0.20 -19.83
N PRO A 148 -2.14 -1.06 -18.98
CA PRO A 148 -1.36 -2.19 -19.45
C PRO A 148 -2.26 -3.23 -20.15
N ALA A 149 -1.68 -4.02 -21.05
CA ALA A 149 -2.44 -4.91 -21.95
C ALA A 149 -3.36 -5.93 -21.23
N GLY A 150 -3.03 -6.33 -20.00
CA GLY A 150 -3.84 -7.27 -19.21
C GLY A 150 -4.83 -6.62 -18.25
N PHE A 151 -4.99 -5.29 -18.31
CA PHE A 151 -5.88 -4.56 -17.41
C PHE A 151 -7.33 -4.99 -17.61
N LYS A 152 -8.00 -5.39 -16.52
CA LYS A 152 -9.34 -5.97 -16.54
C LYS A 152 -10.43 -4.94 -16.28
N GLY A 153 -10.12 -3.90 -15.50
CA GLY A 153 -11.09 -2.84 -15.25
C GLY A 153 -10.82 -2.02 -14.00
N ILE A 154 -11.66 -1.01 -13.86
CA ILE A 154 -11.71 -0.11 -12.71
C ILE A 154 -12.93 -0.47 -11.89
N HIS A 155 -12.74 -0.60 -10.58
CA HIS A 155 -13.80 -0.77 -9.61
C HIS A 155 -13.96 0.51 -8.80
N HIS A 156 -15.18 0.80 -8.37
CA HIS A 156 -15.43 1.86 -7.40
C HIS A 156 -15.54 1.22 -6.02
N ALA A 157 -14.81 1.76 -5.04
CA ALA A 157 -14.97 1.34 -3.66
C ALA A 157 -16.37 1.76 -3.19
N PHE A 158 -17.27 0.79 -3.03
CA PHE A 158 -18.53 0.99 -2.30
C PHE A 158 -18.20 0.94 -0.82
N ILE A 159 -18.54 2.02 -0.11
CA ILE A 159 -18.45 2.13 1.35
C ILE A 159 -19.41 1.12 2.00
#